data_AF-A0A2A3JUX7-F1
#
_entry.id   AF-A0A2A3JUX7-F1
#
_cell.length_a   1.000
_cell.length_b   1.000
_cell.length_c   1.000
_cell.angle_alpha   90.00
_cell.angle_beta   90.00
_cell.angle_gamma   90.00
#
_symmetry.space_group_name_H-M   'P 1'
#
loop_
_entity.id
_entity.type
_entity.pdbx_description
1 polymer ?
#
loop_
_entity_poly.entity_id
_entity_poly.type
_entity_poly.pdbx_seq_one_letter_code
_entity_poly.pdbx_strand_id
1 'polypeptide(L)' 'MTNPTGRAAAAANAQLNRLFISQMLQFSRAFETRGLFGGGAGEAQFASFLRDEYANRLADTVVLLPTPPSRTTRAP' A
#
# COMPACT_ATOMS: atom_id res chain seq x y z
N MET A 1 16.75 17.83 -18.01
CA MET A 1 15.28 18.09 -17.97
C MET A 1 14.61 16.92 -17.25
N THR A 2 14.08 17.14 -16.04
CA THR A 2 13.33 16.10 -15.28
C THR A 2 11.97 15.85 -15.93
N ASN A 3 11.69 14.63 -16.35
CA ASN A 3 10.40 14.25 -16.95
C ASN A 3 9.30 14.21 -15.87
N PRO A 4 8.34 15.17 -15.84
CA PRO A 4 7.33 15.27 -14.79
C PRO A 4 6.38 14.05 -14.78
N THR A 5 6.11 13.46 -15.94
CA THR A 5 5.24 12.29 -16.09
C THR A 5 5.83 11.05 -15.43
N GLY A 6 7.16 10.89 -15.48
CA GLY A 6 7.86 9.77 -14.84
C GLY A 6 7.74 9.81 -13.31
N ARG A 7 7.79 11.00 -12.70
CA ARG A 7 7.60 11.17 -11.26
C ARG A 7 6.17 10.88 -10.81
N ALA A 8 5.17 11.32 -11.58
CA ALA A 8 3.77 11.01 -11.30
C ALA A 8 3.49 9.50 -11.35
N ALA A 9 4.05 8.79 -12.34
CA ALA A 9 3.91 7.33 -12.45
C ALA A 9 4.58 6.59 -11.28
N ALA A 10 5.76 7.05 -10.84
CA ALA A 10 6.43 6.47 -9.67
C ALA A 10 5.61 6.68 -8.38
N ALA A 11 5.05 7.87 -8.18
CA ALA A 11 4.18 8.16 -7.03
C ALA A 11 2.91 7.29 -7.03
N ALA A 12 2.28 7.12 -8.19
CA ALA A 12 1.10 6.26 -8.33
C ALA A 12 1.43 4.79 -8.03
N ASN A 13 2.59 4.29 -8.49
CA ASN A 13 3.00 2.92 -8.18
C ASN A 13 3.31 2.75 -6.69
N ALA A 14 3.99 3.70 -6.06
CA ALA A 14 4.24 3.67 -4.61
C ALA A 14 2.93 3.62 -3.80
N GLN A 15 1.92 4.40 -4.20
CA GLN A 15 0.59 4.34 -3.60
C GLN A 15 -0.08 2.97 -3.81
N LEU A 16 -0.01 2.43 -5.02
CA LEU A 16 -0.57 1.12 -5.32
C LEU A 16 0.11 0.00 -4.50
N ASN A 17 1.43 0.08 -4.30
CA ASN A 17 2.18 -0.89 -3.49
C ASN A 17 1.72 -0.87 -2.03
N ARG A 18 1.51 0.32 -1.44
CA ARG A 18 0.97 0.46 -0.08
C ARG A 18 -0.41 -0.16 0.06
N LEU A 19 -1.32 0.15 -0.86
CA LEU A 19 -2.67 -0.41 -0.87
C LEU A 19 -2.64 -1.94 -1.02
N PHE A 20 -1.80 -2.45 -1.92
CA PHE A 20 -1.63 -3.88 -2.12
C PHE A 20 -1.15 -4.59 -0.85
N ILE A 21 -0.14 -4.04 -0.17
CA ILE A 21 0.35 -4.57 1.11
C ILE A 21 -0.76 -4.55 2.17
N SER A 22 -1.53 -3.46 2.30
CA SER A 22 -2.65 -3.40 3.26
C SER A 22 -3.67 -4.52 3.02
N GLN A 23 -4.03 -4.77 1.76
CA GLN A 23 -4.93 -5.86 1.40
C GLN A 23 -4.33 -7.25 1.69
N MET A 24 -3.03 -7.44 1.47
CA MET A 24 -2.36 -8.69 1.85
C MET A 24 -2.40 -8.91 3.37
N LEU A 25 -2.14 -7.86 4.16
CA LEU A 25 -2.21 -7.92 5.62
C LEU A 25 -3.63 -8.27 6.07
N GLN A 26 -4.65 -7.66 5.45
CA GLN A 26 -6.05 -7.95 5.74
C GLN A 26 -6.38 -9.41 5.44
N PHE A 27 -5.99 -9.90 4.26
CA PHE A 27 -6.23 -11.28 3.82
C PHE A 27 -5.50 -12.29 4.71
N SER A 28 -4.30 -11.95 5.20
CA SER A 28 -3.54 -12.77 6.14
C SER A 28 -4.13 -12.79 7.56
N ARG A 29 -5.21 -12.03 7.80
CA ARG A 29 -5.83 -11.85 9.12
C ARG A 29 -4.89 -11.17 10.14
N ALA A 30 -3.92 -10.40 9.64
CA ALA A 30 -3.06 -9.61 10.49
C ALA A 30 -3.89 -8.54 11.21
N PHE A 31 -3.60 -8.35 12.50
CA PHE A 31 -4.29 -7.38 13.37
C PHE A 31 -5.80 -7.67 13.55
N GLU A 32 -6.28 -8.88 13.28
CA GLU A 32 -7.64 -9.27 13.68
C GLU A 32 -7.75 -9.32 15.21
N THR A 33 -8.81 -8.69 15.74
CA THR A 33 -9.17 -8.78 17.15
C THR A 33 -9.50 -10.23 17.50
N ARG A 34 -8.79 -10.77 18.49
CA ARG A 34 -9.06 -12.12 19.02
C ARG A 34 -9.92 -11.99 20.28
N GLY A 35 -11.22 -12.28 20.18
CA GLY A 35 -12.06 -12.51 21.36
C GLY A 35 -13.52 -12.08 21.24
N LEU A 36 -14.33 -12.56 22.19
CA LEU A 36 -15.75 -12.23 22.34
C LEU A 36 -15.97 -10.81 22.93
N PHE A 37 -14.92 -10.21 23.51
CA PHE A 37 -14.91 -8.87 24.11
C PHE A 37 -14.11 -7.92 23.21
N GLY A 38 -14.67 -7.58 22.05
CA GLY A 38 -14.13 -6.54 21.18
C GLY A 38 -14.86 -5.22 21.38
N GLY A 39 -14.16 -4.10 21.30
CA GLY A 39 -14.65 -2.71 21.36
C GLY A 39 -15.58 -2.29 20.22
N GLY A 40 -16.30 -3.23 19.61
CA GLY A 40 -17.30 -3.03 18.58
C GLY A 40 -16.74 -2.38 17.30
N ALA A 41 -17.56 -1.56 16.65
CA ALA A 41 -17.21 -0.90 15.40
C ALA A 41 -15.95 -0.02 15.50
N GLY A 42 -15.70 0.60 16.66
CA GLY A 42 -14.54 1.44 16.89
C GLY A 42 -13.23 0.65 16.87
N GLU A 43 -13.21 -0.55 17.44
CA GLU A 43 -12.02 -1.40 17.39
C GLU A 43 -11.74 -1.91 15.98
N ALA A 44 -12.77 -2.27 15.21
CA ALA A 44 -12.61 -2.68 13.82
C ALA A 44 -12.01 -1.55 12.96
N GLN A 45 -12.46 -0.31 13.18
CA GLN A 45 -11.88 0.88 12.53
C GLN A 45 -10.42 1.11 12.97
N PHE A 46 -10.12 0.96 14.25
CA PHE A 46 -8.76 1.11 14.77
C PHE A 46 -7.81 0.03 14.22
N ALA A 47 -8.26 -1.22 14.14
CA ALA A 47 -7.50 -2.31 13.52
C ALA A 47 -7.24 -2.05 12.02
N SER A 48 -8.21 -1.47 11.31
CA SER A 48 -8.02 -1.05 9.92
C SER A 48 -6.97 0.05 9.80
N PHE A 49 -7.08 1.08 10.64
CA PHE A 49 -6.12 2.17 10.67
C PHE A 49 -4.69 1.68 10.94
N LEU A 50 -4.50 0.83 11.95
CA LEU A 50 -3.19 0.26 12.27
C LEU A 50 -2.61 -0.56 11.12
N ARG A 51 -3.46 -1.31 10.41
CA ARG A 51 -3.05 -2.08 9.25
C ARG A 51 -2.57 -1.19 8.12
N ASP A 52 -3.30 -0.11 7.81
CA ASP A 52 -2.93 0.85 6.77
C ASP A 52 -1.61 1.57 7.11
N GLU A 53 -1.44 2.00 8.35
CA GLU A 53 -0.18 2.61 8.81
C GLU A 53 1.00 1.64 8.77
N TYR A 54 0.78 0.37 9.15
CA TYR A 54 1.81 -0.64 9.03
C TYR A 54 2.18 -0.92 7.58
N ALA A 55 1.18 -1.00 6.69
CA ALA A 55 1.40 -1.16 5.25
C ALA A 55 2.20 0.01 4.65
N ASN A 56 1.91 1.25 5.09
CA ASN A 56 2.64 2.44 4.67
C ASN A 56 4.13 2.34 5.03
N ARG A 57 4.45 1.91 6.26
CA ARG A 57 5.84 1.71 6.72
C ARG A 57 6.53 0.55 6.00
N LEU A 58 5.82 -0.55 5.81
CA LEU A 58 6.40 -1.74 5.16
C LEU A 58 6.71 -1.46 3.68
N ALA A 59 5.91 -0.64 3.00
CA ALA A 59 6.14 -0.25 1.62
C ALA A 59 7.44 0.53 1.39
N ASP A 60 8.02 1.14 2.44
CA ASP A 60 9.32 1.80 2.36
C ASP A 60 10.48 0.78 2.35
N THR A 61 10.23 -0.44 2.84
CA THR A 61 11.23 -1.51 2.93
C THR A 61 11.03 -2.59 1.86
N VAL A 62 9.78 -2.83 1.46
CA VAL A 62 9.38 -3.92 0.57
C VAL A 62 8.59 -3.36 -0.61
N VAL A 63 9.10 -3.61 -1.81
CA VAL A 63 8.42 -3.32 -3.08
C VAL A 63 7.92 -4.63 -3.66
N LEU A 64 6.61 -4.84 -3.63
CA LEU A 64 5.98 -6.04 -4.20
C LEU A 64 5.57 -5.83 -5.66
N LEU A 65 5.20 -4.60 -6.01
CA LEU A 65 4.79 -4.29 -7.37
C LEU A 65 5.99 -3.97 -8.26
N PRO A 66 6.04 -4.51 -9.49
CA PRO A 66 7.11 -4.20 -10.41
C PRO A 66 7.08 -2.71 -10.78
N THR A 67 8.27 -2.11 -10.90
CA THR A 67 8.42 -0.75 -11.40
C THR A 67 7.97 -0.73 -12.87
N PRO A 68 7.07 0.18 -13.29
CA PRO A 68 6.59 0.18 -14.65
C PRO A 68 7.78 0.50 -15.58
N PRO A 69 7.86 -0.11 -16.77
CA PRO A 69 8.92 0.22 -17.71
C PRO A 69 8.86 1.71 -18.06
N SER A 70 10.03 2.33 -18.16
CA SER A 70 10.12 3.70 -18.68
C SER A 70 9.56 3.69 -20.10
N ARG A 71 8.43 4.37 -20.35
CA ARG A 71 7.94 4.54 -21.72
C ARG A 71 9.03 5.26 -22.50
N THR A 72 9.79 4.53 -23.31
CA THR A 72 10.68 5.12 -24.30
C THR A 72 9.79 5.84 -25.28
N THR A 73 9.88 7.17 -25.34
CA THR A 73 9.33 7.94 -26.46
C THR A 73 9.87 7.31 -27.73
N ARG A 74 9.01 6.61 -28.47
CA ARG A 74 9.34 6.23 -29.85
C ARG A 74 9.36 7.54 -30.63
N ALA A 75 10.55 7.93 -31.09
CA ALA A 75 10.74 9.03 -32.03
C ALA A 75 9.89 8.79 -33.30
N PRO A 76 9.46 9.86 -34.00
CA PRO A 76 8.37 9.85 -34.97
C PRO A 76 8.55 8.85 -36.12
#